data_AF-A0A936JWE9-F1
#
_entry.id   AF-A0A936JWE9-F1
#
_cell.length_a   1.000
_cell.length_b   1.000
_cell.length_c   1.000
_cell.angle_alpha   90.00
_cell.angle_beta   90.00
_cell.angle_gamma   90.00
#
_symmetry.space_group_name_H-M   'P 1'
#
loop_
_entity.id
_entity.type
_entity.pdbx_description
1 polymer ?
#
loop_
_entity_poly.entity_id
_entity_poly.type
_entity_poly.pdbx_seq_one_letter_code
_entity_poly.pdbx_strand_id
1 'polypeptide(L)'
;MSWELECYDWSRLEADGGASGVPSAIKALESATTNEVALAAYWKIDNTVVVQGAVYPAALPTVRCLLVSLLRSTAIARPHILELLVQIGAGEAAIVEASNSDIVQRCLVEIARGLPIYMDILERSVNSDERAFCVDLIGLCCRVDPSLRERVGWYFNKVKSSHPSNGLLRLISSWEEEVGTPGG
;
A
#
# COMPACT_ATOMS: atom_id res chain seq x y z
N MET A 1 -2.39 -17.33 5.23
CA MET A 1 -3.20 -16.36 4.46
C MET A 1 -4.69 -16.70 4.41
N SER A 2 -5.09 -17.96 4.66
CA SER A 2 -6.46 -18.42 4.39
C SER A 2 -7.54 -17.63 5.12
N TRP A 3 -7.36 -17.34 6.41
CA TRP A 3 -8.44 -16.79 7.24
C TRP A 3 -8.86 -15.36 6.88
N GLU A 4 -7.93 -14.44 6.63
CA GLU A 4 -8.28 -13.06 6.27
C GLU A 4 -9.05 -13.03 4.93
N LEU A 5 -8.65 -13.85 3.97
CA LEU A 5 -9.35 -13.95 2.68
C LEU A 5 -10.76 -14.54 2.81
N GLU A 6 -10.96 -15.44 3.79
CA GLU A 6 -12.25 -16.09 4.07
C GLU A 6 -13.25 -15.17 4.80
N CYS A 7 -12.80 -14.04 5.35
CA CYS A 7 -13.68 -13.07 6.02
C CYS A 7 -14.63 -12.32 5.09
N TYR A 8 -14.45 -12.41 3.76
CA TYR A 8 -15.15 -11.58 2.79
C TYR A 8 -15.86 -12.44 1.73
N ASP A 9 -17.09 -12.05 1.38
CA ASP A 9 -17.77 -12.56 0.18
C ASP A 9 -17.35 -11.75 -1.05
N TRP A 10 -16.24 -12.14 -1.65
CA TRP A 10 -15.63 -11.44 -2.80
C TRP A 10 -16.54 -11.35 -4.02
N SER A 11 -17.52 -12.25 -4.16
CA SER A 11 -18.45 -12.22 -5.28
C SER A 11 -19.43 -11.05 -5.23
N ARG A 12 -19.58 -10.45 -4.05
CA ARG A 12 -20.50 -9.32 -3.79
C ARG A 12 -19.79 -7.98 -3.69
N LEU A 13 -18.46 -7.95 -3.76
CA LEU A 13 -17.71 -6.71 -3.67
C LEU A 13 -17.66 -6.03 -5.04
N GLU A 14 -18.07 -4.77 -5.07
CA GLU A 14 -17.96 -3.91 -6.26
C GLU A 14 -16.48 -3.65 -6.59
N ALA A 15 -16.13 -3.86 -7.86
CA ALA A 15 -14.80 -3.75 -8.43
C ALA A 15 -14.93 -3.65 -9.96
N ASP A 16 -13.87 -3.20 -10.63
CA ASP A 16 -13.83 -3.26 -12.10
C ASP A 16 -13.78 -4.73 -12.56
N GLY A 17 -14.77 -5.15 -13.35
CA GLY A 17 -14.89 -6.54 -13.80
C GLY A 17 -15.20 -7.59 -12.71
N GLY A 18 -15.41 -7.17 -11.46
CA GLY A 18 -15.78 -8.02 -10.32
C GLY A 18 -14.60 -8.58 -9.50
N ALA A 19 -14.80 -8.78 -8.19
CA ALA A 19 -13.70 -9.06 -7.26
C ALA A 19 -13.44 -10.55 -6.98
N SER A 20 -14.20 -11.49 -7.57
CA SER A 20 -14.07 -12.93 -7.31
C SER A 20 -12.67 -13.51 -7.55
N GLY A 21 -11.89 -12.90 -8.47
CA GLY A 21 -10.53 -13.33 -8.80
C GLY A 21 -9.46 -12.86 -7.81
N VAL A 22 -9.73 -11.80 -7.04
CA VAL A 22 -8.75 -11.12 -6.18
C VAL A 22 -8.11 -12.04 -5.14
N PRO A 23 -8.85 -12.93 -4.43
CA PRO A 23 -8.24 -13.84 -3.46
C PRO A 23 -7.17 -14.76 -4.04
N SER A 24 -7.42 -15.26 -5.26
CA SER A 24 -6.49 -16.14 -5.95
C SER A 24 -5.23 -15.38 -6.38
N ALA A 25 -5.40 -14.14 -6.82
CA ALA A 25 -4.29 -13.27 -7.20
C ALA A 25 -3.45 -12.87 -5.98
N ILE A 26 -4.06 -12.55 -4.83
CA ILE A 26 -3.36 -12.25 -3.58
C ILE A 26 -2.50 -13.46 -3.13
N LYS A 27 -3.06 -14.68 -3.16
CA LYS A 27 -2.31 -15.91 -2.84
C LYS A 27 -1.14 -16.14 -3.81
N ALA A 28 -1.38 -15.96 -5.11
CA ALA A 28 -0.34 -16.09 -6.12
C ALA A 28 0.77 -15.06 -5.91
N LEU A 29 0.42 -13.82 -5.60
CA LEU A 29 1.37 -12.75 -5.32
C LEU A 29 2.21 -13.07 -4.08
N GLU A 30 1.60 -13.38 -2.93
CA GLU A 30 2.34 -13.71 -1.69
C GLU A 30 3.40 -14.79 -1.90
N SER A 31 3.04 -15.83 -2.65
CA SER A 31 3.89 -17.00 -2.88
C SER A 31 4.82 -16.90 -4.10
N ALA A 32 4.79 -15.79 -4.84
CA ALA A 32 5.50 -15.67 -6.10
C ALA A 32 7.03 -15.79 -5.92
N THR A 33 7.63 -16.73 -6.66
CA THR A 33 9.10 -16.94 -6.66
C THR A 33 9.77 -16.44 -7.94
N THR A 34 9.02 -15.84 -8.86
CA THR A 34 9.56 -15.20 -10.07
C THR A 34 8.85 -13.88 -10.33
N ASN A 35 9.53 -12.95 -11.00
CA ASN A 35 8.97 -11.64 -11.32
C ASN A 35 7.76 -11.76 -12.24
N GLU A 36 7.74 -12.73 -13.16
CA GLU A 36 6.63 -12.93 -14.09
C GLU A 36 5.35 -13.34 -13.34
N VAL A 37 5.46 -14.24 -12.36
CA VAL A 37 4.33 -14.68 -11.53
C VAL A 37 3.85 -13.53 -10.65
N ALA A 38 4.78 -12.79 -10.02
CA ALA A 38 4.45 -11.65 -9.18
C ALA A 38 3.74 -10.55 -9.98
N LEU A 39 4.30 -10.17 -11.13
CA LEU A 39 3.73 -9.14 -12.00
C LEU A 39 2.36 -9.54 -12.55
N ALA A 40 2.18 -10.80 -12.97
CA ALA A 40 0.88 -11.28 -13.44
C ALA A 40 -0.18 -11.27 -12.33
N ALA A 41 0.20 -11.59 -11.09
CA ALA A 41 -0.70 -11.54 -9.95
C ALA A 41 -1.01 -10.10 -9.53
N TYR A 42 -0.01 -9.22 -9.51
CA TYR A 42 -0.14 -7.79 -9.28
C TYR A 42 -1.14 -7.15 -10.26
N TRP A 43 -0.97 -7.39 -11.57
CA TRP A 43 -1.86 -6.81 -12.58
C TRP A 43 -3.31 -7.26 -12.47
N LYS A 44 -3.56 -8.47 -11.96
CA LYS A 44 -4.91 -8.95 -11.69
C LYS A 44 -5.56 -8.27 -10.49
N ILE A 45 -4.77 -7.73 -9.57
CA ILE A 45 -5.29 -6.99 -8.41
C ILE A 45 -5.49 -5.53 -8.80
N ASP A 46 -4.46 -4.90 -9.37
CA ASP A 46 -4.44 -3.50 -9.80
C ASP A 46 -5.62 -3.20 -10.75
N ASN A 47 -5.75 -3.95 -11.85
CA ASN A 47 -6.86 -3.81 -12.83
C ASN A 47 -8.24 -4.29 -12.31
N THR A 48 -8.43 -4.39 -11.00
CA THR A 48 -9.71 -4.78 -10.41
C THR A 48 -10.07 -3.87 -9.25
N VAL A 49 -9.12 -3.59 -8.34
CA VAL A 49 -9.42 -2.83 -7.11
C VAL A 49 -8.97 -1.37 -7.17
N VAL A 50 -8.01 -1.04 -8.04
CA VAL A 50 -7.49 0.32 -8.24
C VAL A 50 -7.14 0.56 -9.71
N VAL A 51 -8.14 0.92 -10.52
CA VAL A 51 -7.96 1.02 -11.97
C VAL A 51 -7.70 2.47 -12.36
N GLN A 52 -6.51 2.77 -12.88
CA GLN A 52 -6.13 4.12 -13.31
C GLN A 52 -6.32 5.18 -12.20
N GLY A 53 -6.02 4.81 -10.95
CA GLY A 53 -6.19 5.65 -9.77
C GLY A 53 -7.60 5.64 -9.17
N ALA A 54 -8.60 5.03 -9.82
CA ALA A 54 -9.95 4.87 -9.27
C ALA A 54 -10.01 3.66 -8.32
N VAL A 55 -10.23 3.94 -7.03
CA VAL A 55 -10.26 2.97 -5.93
C VAL A 55 -11.68 2.45 -5.73
N TYR A 56 -11.86 1.15 -5.91
CA TYR A 56 -13.16 0.47 -5.79
C TYR A 56 -13.42 -0.05 -4.38
N PRO A 57 -14.68 -0.35 -4.00
CA PRO A 57 -15.02 -0.90 -2.69
C PRO A 57 -14.26 -2.18 -2.30
N ALA A 58 -13.93 -3.03 -3.27
CA ALA A 58 -13.09 -4.22 -3.06
C ALA A 58 -11.65 -3.91 -2.59
N ALA A 59 -11.18 -2.66 -2.72
CA ALA A 59 -9.85 -2.26 -2.26
C ALA A 59 -9.69 -2.39 -0.74
N LEU A 60 -10.73 -2.13 0.05
CA LEU A 60 -10.62 -2.18 1.52
C LEU A 60 -10.32 -3.60 2.04
N PRO A 61 -11.09 -4.65 1.67
CA PRO A 61 -10.72 -6.04 1.96
C PRO A 61 -9.35 -6.42 1.41
N THR A 62 -9.00 -5.91 0.22
CA THR A 62 -7.71 -6.17 -0.42
C THR A 62 -6.55 -5.61 0.40
N VAL A 63 -6.62 -4.37 0.87
CA VAL A 63 -5.62 -3.75 1.75
C VAL A 63 -5.37 -4.61 2.98
N ARG A 64 -6.43 -5.02 3.68
CA ARG A 64 -6.30 -5.86 4.89
C ARG A 64 -5.58 -7.18 4.59
N CYS A 65 -5.96 -7.83 3.49
CA CYS A 65 -5.29 -9.05 3.05
C CYS A 65 -3.82 -8.81 2.67
N LEU A 66 -3.52 -7.73 1.93
CA LEU A 66 -2.17 -7.35 1.52
C LEU A 66 -1.26 -7.05 2.72
N LEU A 67 -1.75 -6.41 3.78
CA LEU A 67 -0.99 -6.19 5.02
C LEU A 67 -0.55 -7.52 5.67
N VAL A 68 -1.46 -8.48 5.76
CA VAL A 68 -1.14 -9.82 6.26
C VAL A 68 -0.21 -10.57 5.30
N SER A 69 -0.35 -10.32 3.99
CA SER A 69 0.51 -10.91 2.94
C SER A 69 1.95 -10.44 3.06
N LEU A 70 2.13 -9.15 3.35
CA LEU A 70 3.42 -8.49 3.40
C LEU A 70 4.37 -9.19 4.37
N LEU A 71 3.85 -9.64 5.52
CA LEU A 71 4.58 -10.38 6.56
C LEU A 71 5.10 -11.77 6.14
N ARG A 72 4.54 -12.37 5.09
CA ARG A 72 4.87 -13.72 4.62
C ARG A 72 5.39 -13.76 3.18
N SER A 73 5.32 -12.62 2.50
CA SER A 73 5.66 -12.49 1.09
C SER A 73 7.14 -12.77 0.83
N THR A 74 7.44 -13.27 -0.36
CA THR A 74 8.82 -13.37 -0.83
C THR A 74 9.42 -11.99 -1.07
N ALA A 75 10.75 -11.91 -1.19
CA ALA A 75 11.42 -10.67 -1.60
C ALA A 75 11.06 -10.21 -3.02
N ILE A 76 10.55 -11.12 -3.86
CA ILE A 76 10.08 -10.82 -5.22
C ILE A 76 8.70 -10.18 -5.20
N ALA A 77 7.81 -10.69 -4.32
CA ALA A 77 6.44 -10.21 -4.20
C ALA A 77 6.32 -8.89 -3.42
N ARG A 78 7.20 -8.68 -2.43
CA ARG A 78 7.11 -7.57 -1.48
C ARG A 78 7.05 -6.18 -2.15
N PRO A 79 7.87 -5.83 -3.16
CA PRO A 79 7.76 -4.53 -3.84
C PRO A 79 6.36 -4.29 -4.43
N HIS A 80 5.78 -5.29 -5.10
CA HIS A 80 4.46 -5.19 -5.72
C HIS A 80 3.33 -5.04 -4.69
N ILE A 81 3.44 -5.69 -3.53
CA ILE A 81 2.47 -5.52 -2.44
C ILE A 81 2.54 -4.09 -1.89
N LEU A 82 3.76 -3.55 -1.70
CA LEU A 82 3.94 -2.18 -1.23
C LEU A 82 3.41 -1.16 -2.25
N GLU A 83 3.67 -1.37 -3.55
CA GLU A 83 3.16 -0.55 -4.63
C GLU A 83 1.62 -0.49 -4.66
N LEU A 84 0.95 -1.65 -4.57
CA LEU A 84 -0.52 -1.72 -4.50
C LEU A 84 -1.09 -0.91 -3.33
N LEU A 85 -0.45 -0.99 -2.16
CA LEU A 85 -0.87 -0.21 -0.99
C LEU A 85 -0.70 1.30 -1.23
N VAL A 86 0.38 1.72 -1.91
CA VAL A 86 0.59 3.12 -2.30
C VAL A 86 -0.47 3.58 -3.28
N GLN A 87 -0.72 2.82 -4.35
CA GLN A 87 -1.73 3.16 -5.37
C GLN A 87 -3.13 3.30 -4.76
N ILE A 88 -3.52 2.38 -3.87
CA ILE A 88 -4.81 2.44 -3.18
C ILE A 88 -4.88 3.65 -2.23
N GLY A 89 -3.80 3.94 -1.49
CA GLY A 89 -3.77 5.05 -0.54
C GLY A 89 -3.68 6.44 -1.20
N ALA A 90 -3.13 6.52 -2.40
CA ALA A 90 -2.97 7.76 -3.16
C ALA A 90 -4.04 8.00 -4.23
N GLY A 91 -4.92 7.02 -4.47
CA GLY A 91 -5.98 7.10 -5.47
C GLY A 91 -7.19 7.92 -5.03
N GLU A 92 -8.21 7.95 -5.90
CA GLU A 92 -9.49 8.63 -5.70
C GLU A 92 -10.63 7.62 -5.68
N ALA A 93 -11.74 7.91 -5.00
CA ALA A 93 -12.87 7.00 -4.97
C ALA A 93 -13.46 6.79 -6.38
N ALA A 94 -13.63 5.53 -6.79
CA ALA A 94 -14.30 5.21 -8.03
C ALA A 94 -15.78 5.65 -8.00
N ILE A 95 -16.29 6.08 -9.16
CA ILE A 95 -17.72 6.40 -9.32
C ILE A 95 -18.45 5.07 -9.54
N VAL A 96 -19.09 4.57 -8.48
CA VAL A 96 -19.85 3.31 -8.49
C VAL A 96 -21.30 3.54 -8.05
N GLU A 97 -22.18 2.55 -8.26
CA GLU A 97 -23.61 2.67 -7.98
C GLU A 97 -23.90 2.93 -6.49
N ALA A 98 -23.15 2.29 -5.60
CA ALA A 98 -23.22 2.53 -4.16
C ALA A 98 -22.36 3.73 -3.76
N SER A 99 -22.92 4.64 -2.96
CA SER A 99 -22.13 5.75 -2.39
C SER A 99 -21.02 5.20 -1.48
N ASN A 100 -19.77 5.32 -1.95
CA ASN A 100 -18.56 4.90 -1.25
C ASN A 100 -17.48 6.00 -1.31
N SER A 101 -17.90 7.26 -1.20
CA SER A 101 -16.98 8.41 -1.29
C SER A 101 -15.88 8.42 -0.23
N ASP A 102 -16.04 7.67 0.86
CA ASP A 102 -15.07 7.53 1.94
C ASP A 102 -14.13 6.32 1.80
N ILE A 103 -14.22 5.57 0.70
CA ILE A 103 -13.47 4.30 0.52
C ILE A 103 -11.96 4.49 0.67
N VAL A 104 -11.40 5.54 0.06
CA VAL A 104 -9.97 5.86 0.14
C VAL A 104 -9.56 6.16 1.58
N GLN A 105 -10.36 6.93 2.32
CA GLN A 105 -10.09 7.24 3.72
C GLN A 105 -10.10 5.98 4.59
N ARG A 106 -11.04 5.06 4.35
CA ARG A 106 -11.10 3.77 5.06
C ARG A 106 -9.90 2.88 4.72
N CYS A 107 -9.48 2.84 3.46
CA CYS A 107 -8.26 2.15 3.05
C CYS A 107 -7.02 2.75 3.72
N LEU A 108 -6.90 4.07 3.76
CA LEU A 108 -5.79 4.77 4.42
C LEU A 108 -5.71 4.45 5.92
N VAL A 109 -6.84 4.40 6.62
CA VAL A 109 -6.89 3.99 8.03
C VAL A 109 -6.35 2.57 8.22
N GLU A 110 -6.67 1.65 7.32
CA GLU A 110 -6.13 0.28 7.37
C GLU A 110 -4.63 0.25 7.00
N ILE A 111 -4.22 0.94 5.93
CA ILE A 111 -2.81 1.08 5.52
C ILE A 111 -1.97 1.60 6.69
N ALA A 112 -2.46 2.60 7.44
CA ALA A 112 -1.75 3.18 8.57
C ALA A 112 -1.42 2.16 9.68
N ARG A 113 -2.22 1.08 9.82
CA ARG A 113 -1.94 -0.01 10.77
C ARG A 113 -0.67 -0.80 10.42
N GLY A 114 -0.24 -0.73 9.15
CA GLY A 114 0.99 -1.34 8.66
C GLY A 114 2.27 -0.58 9.00
N LEU A 115 2.20 0.61 9.62
CA LEU A 115 3.37 1.48 9.88
C LEU A 115 4.59 0.73 10.46
N PRO A 116 4.47 -0.12 11.51
CA PRO A 116 5.63 -0.83 12.03
C PRO A 116 6.32 -1.75 11.00
N ILE A 117 5.55 -2.31 10.07
CA ILE A 117 6.04 -3.20 9.01
C ILE A 117 6.84 -2.39 7.99
N TYR A 118 6.32 -1.24 7.55
CA TYR A 118 7.01 -0.37 6.59
C TYR A 118 8.31 0.17 7.16
N MET A 119 8.32 0.49 8.45
CA MET A 119 9.52 0.92 9.16
C MET A 119 10.60 -0.16 9.19
N ASP A 120 10.23 -1.40 9.52
CA ASP A 120 11.17 -2.53 9.54
C ASP A 120 11.74 -2.81 8.13
N ILE A 121 10.90 -2.77 7.09
CA ILE A 121 11.33 -2.94 5.70
C ILE A 121 12.26 -1.79 5.27
N LEU A 122 11.91 -0.54 5.57
CA LEU A 122 12.72 0.63 5.21
C LEU A 122 14.12 0.60 5.84
N GLU A 123 14.22 0.08 7.06
CA GLU A 123 15.49 -0.07 7.78
C GLU A 123 16.37 -1.17 7.20
N ARG A 124 15.79 -2.32 6.82
CA ARG A 124 16.55 -3.53 6.45
C ARG A 124 16.72 -3.71 4.95
N SER A 125 15.80 -3.21 4.15
CA SER A 125 15.78 -3.49 2.72
C SER A 125 16.91 -2.75 2.00
N VAL A 126 17.55 -3.45 1.07
CA VAL A 126 18.50 -2.86 0.12
C VAL A 126 17.85 -2.59 -1.24
N ASN A 127 16.59 -3.03 -1.44
CA ASN A 127 15.84 -2.79 -2.67
C ASN A 127 15.34 -1.34 -2.69
N SER A 128 15.68 -0.61 -3.76
CA SER A 128 15.33 0.81 -3.90
C SER A 128 13.82 1.06 -3.93
N ASP A 129 13.09 0.18 -4.59
CA ASP A 129 11.65 0.34 -4.84
C ASP A 129 10.89 0.07 -3.54
N GLU A 130 11.25 -0.99 -2.81
CA GLU A 130 10.68 -1.25 -1.48
C GLU A 130 10.88 -0.06 -0.54
N ARG A 131 12.07 0.53 -0.53
CA ARG A 131 12.37 1.69 0.32
C ARG A 131 11.57 2.92 -0.12
N ALA A 132 11.43 3.17 -1.42
CA ALA A 132 10.63 4.27 -1.95
C ALA A 132 9.16 4.11 -1.55
N PHE A 133 8.55 2.96 -1.81
CA PHE A 133 7.17 2.70 -1.42
C PHE A 133 6.96 2.74 0.09
N CYS A 134 7.94 2.31 0.91
CA CYS A 134 7.83 2.48 2.36
C CYS A 134 7.83 3.95 2.77
N VAL A 135 8.64 4.81 2.15
CA VAL A 135 8.60 6.26 2.40
C VAL A 135 7.23 6.83 2.08
N ASP A 136 6.63 6.44 0.95
CA ASP A 136 5.27 6.85 0.58
C ASP A 136 4.23 6.39 1.59
N LEU A 137 4.25 5.11 1.97
CA LEU A 137 3.30 4.57 2.94
C LEU A 137 3.43 5.23 4.31
N ILE A 138 4.65 5.50 4.77
CA ILE A 138 4.91 6.22 6.03
C ILE A 138 4.40 7.66 5.96
N GLY A 139 4.59 8.33 4.82
CA GLY A 139 4.02 9.66 4.55
C GLY A 139 2.49 9.66 4.59
N LEU A 140 1.86 8.69 3.91
CA LEU A 140 0.41 8.49 3.91
C LEU A 140 -0.14 8.26 5.33
N CYS A 141 0.60 7.55 6.20
CA CYS A 141 0.21 7.38 7.60
C CYS A 141 0.03 8.73 8.33
N CYS A 142 0.84 9.74 8.01
CA CYS A 142 0.76 11.07 8.63
C CYS A 142 -0.48 11.86 8.19
N ARG A 143 -1.10 11.51 7.05
CA ARG A 143 -2.38 12.09 6.61
C ARG A 143 -3.54 11.60 7.48
N VAL A 144 -3.44 10.36 7.97
CA VAL A 144 -4.45 9.73 8.83
C VAL A 144 -4.25 10.13 10.28
N ASP A 145 -3.02 10.09 10.76
CA ASP A 145 -2.66 10.39 12.15
C ASP A 145 -1.53 11.44 12.21
N PRO A 146 -1.90 12.74 12.33
CA PRO A 146 -0.93 13.83 12.46
C PRO A 146 -0.05 13.74 13.71
N SER A 147 -0.35 12.89 14.70
CA SER A 147 0.55 12.69 15.84
C SER A 147 1.84 11.96 15.46
N LEU A 148 1.85 11.28 14.30
CA LEU A 148 3.01 10.54 13.81
C LEU A 148 4.11 11.44 13.22
N ARG A 149 3.82 12.71 12.93
CA ARG A 149 4.71 13.60 12.16
C ARG A 149 6.10 13.74 12.74
N GLU A 150 6.21 13.94 14.06
CA GLU A 150 7.50 14.06 14.75
C GLU A 150 8.32 12.77 14.62
N ARG A 151 7.66 11.63 14.87
CA ARG A 151 8.27 10.30 14.80
C ARG A 151 8.73 9.96 13.38
N VAL A 152 7.90 10.25 12.38
CA VAL A 152 8.24 10.06 10.96
C VAL A 152 9.38 10.97 10.52
N GLY A 153 9.38 12.24 10.94
CA GLY A 153 10.49 13.15 10.69
C GLY A 153 11.81 12.62 11.26
N TRP A 154 11.79 12.02 12.45
CA TRP A 154 12.98 11.36 13.01
C TRP A 154 13.46 10.19 12.14
N TYR A 155 12.54 9.35 11.66
CA TYR A 155 12.86 8.22 10.78
C TYR A 155 13.46 8.66 9.44
N PHE A 156 12.86 9.66 8.81
CA PHE A 156 13.38 10.22 7.57
C PHE A 156 14.78 10.82 7.74
N ASN A 157 15.05 11.50 8.86
CA ASN A 157 16.40 11.98 9.18
C ASN A 157 17.40 10.84 9.36
N LYS A 158 17.01 9.71 9.96
CA LYS A 158 17.86 8.52 10.04
C LYS A 158 18.19 7.94 8.67
N VAL A 159 17.20 7.84 7.78
CA VAL A 159 17.42 7.38 6.41
C VAL A 159 18.32 8.33 5.63
N LYS A 160 18.12 9.65 5.72
CA LYS A 160 19.00 10.66 5.08
C LYS A 160 20.46 10.53 5.54
N SER A 161 20.68 10.27 6.82
CA SER A 161 22.01 10.11 7.41
C SER A 161 22.75 8.85 6.91
N SER A 162 22.03 7.87 6.34
CA SER A 162 22.63 6.65 5.77
C SER A 162 23.09 6.81 4.31
N HIS A 163 23.20 8.05 3.80
CA HIS A 163 23.60 8.36 2.42
C HIS A 163 22.79 7.60 1.34
N PRO A 164 21.45 7.74 1.32
CA PRO A 164 20.61 7.04 0.35
C PRO A 164 20.75 7.64 -1.05
N SER A 165 20.11 7.01 -2.04
CA SER A 165 20.09 7.53 -3.41
C SER A 165 19.43 8.91 -3.49
N ASN A 166 19.83 9.71 -4.48
CA ASN A 166 19.23 11.02 -4.73
C ASN A 166 17.71 10.96 -4.95
N GLY A 167 17.21 9.87 -5.55
CA GLY A 167 15.77 9.66 -5.73
C GLY A 167 15.03 9.54 -4.40
N LEU A 168 15.55 8.73 -3.47
CA LEU A 168 14.94 8.55 -2.16
C LEU A 168 15.03 9.83 -1.32
N LEU A 169 16.13 10.58 -1.41
CA LEU A 169 16.26 11.89 -0.76
C LEU A 169 15.18 12.87 -1.23
N ARG A 170 14.97 12.97 -2.55
CA ARG A 170 13.93 13.84 -3.13
C ARG A 170 12.54 13.44 -2.66
N LEU A 171 12.27 12.13 -2.58
CA LEU A 171 10.98 11.62 -2.12
C LEU A 171 10.74 11.98 -0.65
N ILE A 172 11.74 11.77 0.22
CA ILE A 172 11.68 12.14 1.63
C ILE A 172 11.41 13.65 1.78
N SER A 173 12.13 14.49 1.04
CA SER A 173 11.93 15.94 1.12
C SER A 173 10.54 16.37 0.67
N SER A 174 9.98 15.74 -0.38
CA SER A 174 8.60 15.99 -0.81
C SER A 174 7.60 15.69 0.31
N TRP A 175 7.78 14.58 1.03
CA TRP A 175 6.91 14.23 2.16
C TRP A 175 7.12 15.14 3.37
N GLU A 176 8.35 15.57 3.66
CA GLU A 176 8.61 16.52 4.75
C GLU A 176 7.91 17.86 4.50
N GLU A 177 7.86 18.33 3.25
CA GLU A 177 7.11 19.52 2.85
C GLU A 177 5.60 19.32 3.07
N GLU A 178 5.05 18.21 2.56
CA GLU A 178 3.62 17.92 2.64
C GLU A 178 3.14 17.73 4.09
N VAL A 179 3.90 16.98 4.89
CA VAL A 179 3.59 16.68 6.29
C VAL A 179 3.90 17.87 7.20
N GLY A 180 4.86 18.72 6.83
CA GLY A 180 5.25 19.91 7.57
C GLY A 180 4.24 21.05 7.46
N THR A 181 3.42 21.09 6.41
CA THR A 181 2.32 22.06 6.32
C THR A 181 1.26 21.81 7.41
N PRO A 182 0.97 22.80 8.29
CA PRO A 182 -0.22 22.76 9.12
C PRO A 182 -1.43 22.69 8.19
N GLY A 183 -2.36 21.76 8.43
CA GLY A 183 -3.61 21.71 7.66
C GLY A 183 -4.30 23.08 7.74
N GLY A 184 -4.59 23.66 6.58
CA GLY A 184 -5.40 24.88 6.47
C GLY A 184 -6.86 24.64 6.84
#